data_AF-A0A8E7DP46-F1
#
_entry.id   AF-A0A8E7DP46-F1
#
_cell.length_a   1.000
_cell.length_b   1.000
_cell.length_c   1.000
_cell.angle_alpha   90.00
_cell.angle_beta   90.00
_cell.angle_gamma   90.00
#
_symmetry.space_group_name_H-M   'P 1'
#
loop_
_entity.id
_entity.type
_entity.pdbx_description
1 polymer ?
#
loop_
_entity_poly.entity_id
_entity_poly.type
_entity_poly.pdbx_seq_one_letter_code
_entity_poly.pdbx_strand_id
1 'polypeptide(L)'
;MNTLKCGHISRSKGKANYFVNDLNSLLYIIIPIFNYVNLNSSRYHHFVSFVKAVELKRDNKKLSDTNKLEIIKLQKEMQNMSGKWIPNSISDKIQITKFWLVGFIDGEATFSTNKYIPRFKLENNIKELELYNKIREFLNTGKVLYTLSREDKNPTVVLELNKIQELKGNLIPLMYHDGNVILKTLKHKDFLLWLKLVDIYYKGYHTILEGKFIFDAIKLHMNKYRLTTNSNLLKNKKLISMVEIDNLISKLYLTDSPYEIRDNNRYYRNTNKLVSESTKIIAIKNNQSKVYNSISECAKDINISRKYIKECLISGKSYKDYTFVLN
;
A
#
# COMPACT_ATOMS: atom_id res chain seq x y z
N MET A 1 16.61 -15.27 -12.39
CA MET A 1 16.07 -15.36 -13.77
C MET A 1 16.18 -13.98 -14.41
N ASN A 2 16.78 -13.88 -15.61
CA ASN A 2 16.90 -12.60 -16.34
C ASN A 2 15.64 -12.40 -17.21
N THR A 3 14.64 -11.68 -16.71
CA THR A 3 13.34 -11.51 -17.37
C THR A 3 13.45 -10.78 -18.72
N LEU A 4 14.28 -9.74 -18.80
CA LEU A 4 14.38 -8.88 -19.99
C LEU A 4 15.37 -9.40 -21.03
N LYS A 5 16.23 -10.36 -20.66
CA LYS A 5 17.25 -10.97 -21.53
C LYS A 5 18.18 -9.95 -22.25
N CYS A 6 18.28 -8.74 -21.74
CA CYS A 6 19.16 -7.67 -22.24
C CYS A 6 19.81 -6.93 -21.06
N GLY A 7 20.55 -5.86 -21.35
CA GLY A 7 21.13 -4.98 -20.35
C GLY A 7 22.26 -5.60 -19.52
N HIS A 8 22.73 -4.84 -18.54
CA HIS A 8 23.79 -5.26 -17.63
C HIS A 8 23.58 -4.67 -16.23
N ILE A 9 24.20 -5.29 -15.23
CA ILE A 9 24.16 -4.83 -13.84
C ILE A 9 25.52 -4.23 -13.48
N SER A 10 25.50 -3.02 -12.94
CA SER A 10 26.66 -2.40 -12.29
C SER A 10 26.40 -2.27 -10.79
N ARG A 11 27.43 -2.52 -9.96
CA ARG A 11 27.34 -2.45 -8.50
C ARG A 11 28.22 -1.31 -7.99
N SER A 12 27.66 -0.42 -7.19
CA SER A 12 28.40 0.70 -6.60
C SER A 12 27.73 1.19 -5.32
N LYS A 13 28.54 1.51 -4.29
CA LYS A 13 28.10 2.14 -3.02
C LYS A 13 26.86 1.48 -2.38
N GLY A 14 26.88 0.16 -2.25
CA GLY A 14 25.76 -0.60 -1.65
C GLY A 14 24.49 -0.64 -2.50
N LYS A 15 24.58 -0.27 -3.78
CA LYS A 15 23.47 -0.29 -4.75
C LYS A 15 23.86 -1.15 -5.95
N ALA A 16 22.84 -1.73 -6.58
CA ALA A 16 22.95 -2.35 -7.89
C ALA A 16 22.06 -1.57 -8.87
N ASN A 17 22.64 -1.15 -9.99
CA ASN A 17 21.94 -0.47 -11.07
C ASN A 17 21.84 -1.43 -12.25
N TYR A 18 20.65 -1.57 -12.81
CA TYR A 18 20.42 -2.31 -14.05
C TYR A 18 20.27 -1.30 -15.19
N PHE A 19 21.09 -1.46 -16.23
CA PHE A 19 21.17 -0.54 -17.36
C PHE A 19 20.80 -1.25 -18.65
N VAL A 20 20.00 -0.57 -19.48
CA VAL A 20 19.80 -0.89 -20.89
C VAL A 20 20.09 0.39 -21.66
N ASN A 21 21.15 0.39 -22.45
CA ASN A 21 21.65 1.58 -23.14
C ASN A 21 22.02 1.32 -24.60
N ASP A 22 21.97 0.07 -25.07
CA ASP A 22 22.13 -0.26 -26.48
C ASP A 22 20.83 -0.01 -27.25
N LEU A 23 20.97 0.51 -28.47
CA LEU A 23 19.84 0.94 -29.28
C LEU A 23 18.88 -0.20 -29.61
N ASN A 24 19.41 -1.40 -29.90
CA ASN A 24 18.60 -2.56 -30.25
C ASN A 24 17.68 -2.99 -29.10
N SER A 25 18.21 -3.15 -27.89
CA SER A 25 17.39 -3.52 -26.73
C SER A 25 16.37 -2.44 -26.38
N LEU A 26 16.72 -1.15 -26.56
CA LEU A 26 15.76 -0.07 -26.34
C LEU A 26 14.60 -0.13 -27.34
N LEU A 27 14.88 -0.27 -28.64
CA LEU A 27 13.88 -0.30 -29.71
C LEU A 27 13.01 -1.56 -29.70
N TYR A 28 13.61 -2.73 -29.44
CA TYR A 28 12.95 -4.01 -29.71
C TYR A 28 12.57 -4.77 -28.44
N ILE A 29 12.98 -4.31 -27.25
CA ILE A 29 12.60 -4.93 -25.98
C ILE A 29 11.91 -3.91 -25.07
N ILE A 30 12.59 -2.81 -24.73
CA ILE A 30 12.09 -1.87 -23.70
C ILE A 30 10.87 -1.10 -24.18
N ILE A 31 10.93 -0.46 -25.36
CA ILE A 31 9.80 0.30 -25.89
C ILE A 31 8.56 -0.58 -26.11
N PRO A 32 8.65 -1.76 -26.75
CA PRO A 32 7.51 -2.65 -26.93
C PRO A 32 6.83 -3.07 -25.62
N ILE A 33 7.61 -3.34 -24.56
CA ILE A 33 7.04 -3.69 -23.24
C ILE A 33 6.17 -2.56 -22.70
N PHE A 34 6.66 -1.32 -22.73
CA PHE A 34 5.91 -0.19 -22.17
C PHE A 34 4.81 0.33 -23.10
N ASN A 35 4.86 0.00 -24.39
CA ASN A 35 3.73 0.19 -25.31
C ASN A 35 2.61 -0.83 -25.04
N TYR A 36 2.95 -2.06 -24.63
CA TYR A 36 1.99 -3.09 -24.25
C TYR A 36 1.43 -2.88 -22.83
N VAL A 37 2.28 -2.54 -21.86
CA VAL A 37 1.89 -2.23 -20.47
C VAL A 37 2.38 -0.85 -20.10
N ASN A 38 1.46 0.11 -20.06
CA ASN A 38 1.81 1.52 -19.89
C ASN A 38 2.33 1.87 -18.48
N LEU A 39 3.10 2.97 -18.39
CA LEU A 39 3.44 3.59 -17.11
C LEU A 39 2.27 4.44 -16.61
N ASN A 40 1.85 4.22 -15.35
CA ASN A 40 0.71 4.93 -14.76
C ASN A 40 1.09 6.18 -13.94
N SER A 41 2.38 6.43 -13.68
CA SER A 41 2.83 7.61 -12.93
C SER A 41 3.19 8.78 -13.84
N SER A 42 3.56 9.92 -13.26
CA SER A 42 4.08 11.06 -14.01
C SER A 42 5.27 10.72 -14.93
N ARG A 43 5.93 9.56 -14.72
CA ARG A 43 7.02 9.06 -15.56
C ARG A 43 6.58 8.68 -16.98
N TYR A 44 5.28 8.52 -17.22
CA TYR A 44 4.76 8.29 -18.57
C TYR A 44 5.23 9.35 -19.58
N HIS A 45 5.22 10.63 -19.20
CA HIS A 45 5.65 11.71 -20.09
C HIS A 45 7.14 11.65 -20.42
N HIS A 46 7.95 11.27 -19.43
CA HIS A 46 9.37 11.04 -19.64
C HIS A 46 9.60 9.87 -20.60
N PHE A 47 8.79 8.81 -20.48
CA PHE A 47 8.84 7.69 -21.40
C PHE A 47 8.44 8.10 -22.83
N VAL A 48 7.40 8.90 -23.03
CA VAL A 48 7.00 9.40 -24.36
C VAL A 48 8.13 10.21 -25.02
N SER A 49 8.74 11.16 -24.30
CA SER A 49 9.88 11.92 -24.82
C SER A 49 11.10 11.03 -25.09
N PHE A 50 11.33 10.04 -24.22
CA PHE A 50 12.38 9.04 -24.39
C PHE A 50 12.19 8.21 -25.66
N VAL A 51 10.98 7.71 -25.93
CA VAL A 51 10.67 6.96 -27.17
C VAL A 51 11.01 7.81 -28.39
N LYS A 52 10.54 9.06 -28.45
CA LYS A 52 10.85 9.97 -29.57
C LYS A 52 12.36 10.13 -29.79
N ALA A 53 13.12 10.29 -28.71
CA ALA A 53 14.57 10.45 -28.80
C ALA A 53 15.29 9.17 -29.28
N VAL A 54 14.80 7.99 -28.87
CA VAL A 54 15.33 6.70 -29.34
C VAL A 54 14.99 6.45 -30.81
N GLU A 55 13.78 6.80 -31.24
CA GLU A 55 13.34 6.68 -32.63
C GLU A 55 14.17 7.55 -33.59
N LEU A 56 14.53 8.78 -33.19
CA LEU A 56 15.43 9.64 -33.98
C LEU A 56 16.83 9.03 -34.20
N LYS A 57 17.20 8.02 -33.40
CA LYS A 57 18.45 7.26 -33.51
C LYS A 57 18.33 5.98 -34.35
N ARG A 58 17.13 5.53 -34.72
CA ARG A 58 16.88 4.22 -35.34
C ARG A 58 17.75 3.95 -36.58
N ASP A 59 17.83 4.90 -37.49
CA ASP A 59 18.46 4.71 -38.82
C ASP A 59 19.81 5.45 -38.97
N ASN A 60 20.27 6.16 -37.93
CA ASN A 60 21.38 7.11 -38.06
C ASN A 60 22.71 6.56 -37.54
N LYS A 61 23.58 6.08 -38.45
CA LYS A 61 25.02 5.83 -38.12
C LYS A 61 25.71 7.12 -37.63
N LYS A 62 25.28 8.28 -38.11
CA LYS A 62 25.68 9.62 -37.64
C LYS A 62 24.43 10.51 -37.58
N LEU A 63 24.12 11.05 -36.41
CA LEU A 63 22.95 11.90 -36.22
C LEU A 63 23.10 13.23 -36.96
N SER A 64 22.07 13.67 -37.70
CA SER A 64 22.00 15.03 -38.27
C SER A 64 21.93 16.09 -37.17
N ASP A 65 22.36 17.32 -37.47
CA ASP A 65 22.29 18.43 -36.52
C ASP A 65 20.83 18.78 -36.16
N THR A 66 19.90 18.62 -37.10
CA THR A 66 18.46 18.74 -36.85
C THR A 66 17.97 17.74 -35.81
N ASN A 67 18.35 16.47 -35.93
CA ASN A 67 17.96 15.44 -34.97
C ASN A 67 18.64 15.64 -33.61
N LYS A 68 19.87 16.15 -33.57
CA LYS A 68 20.55 16.48 -32.30
C LYS A 68 19.80 17.60 -31.56
N LEU A 69 19.42 18.66 -32.28
CA LEU A 69 18.65 19.77 -31.71
C LEU A 69 17.30 19.29 -31.15
N GLU A 70 16.61 18.39 -31.86
CA GLU A 70 15.34 17.83 -31.38
C GLU A 70 15.52 16.96 -30.14
N ILE A 71 16.58 16.13 -30.07
CA ILE A 71 16.89 15.36 -28.86
C ILE A 71 17.19 16.29 -27.67
N ILE A 72 17.92 17.39 -27.88
CA ILE A 72 18.19 18.38 -26.83
C ILE A 72 16.88 19.04 -26.36
N LYS A 73 15.96 19.33 -27.28
CA LYS A 73 14.64 19.87 -26.94
C LYS A 73 13.83 18.89 -26.11
N LEU A 74 13.74 17.62 -26.52
CA LEU A 74 13.07 16.56 -25.76
C LEU A 74 13.68 16.37 -24.36
N GLN A 75 15.00 16.46 -24.23
CA GLN A 75 15.68 16.41 -22.93
C GLN A 75 15.26 17.58 -22.03
N LYS A 76 15.23 18.80 -22.56
CA LYS A 76 14.77 19.99 -21.82
C LYS A 76 13.29 19.87 -21.42
N GLU A 77 12.45 19.34 -22.29
CA GLU A 77 11.04 19.06 -21.97
C GLU A 77 10.92 18.09 -20.77
N MET A 78 11.66 16.99 -20.77
CA MET A 78 11.69 16.04 -19.65
C MET A 78 12.13 16.70 -18.33
N GLN A 79 13.15 17.54 -18.38
CA GLN A 79 13.62 18.29 -17.19
C GLN A 79 12.55 19.28 -16.70
N ASN A 80 11.90 20.00 -17.61
CA ASN A 80 10.85 20.97 -17.27
C ASN A 80 9.57 20.32 -16.72
N MET A 81 9.30 19.06 -17.06
CA MET A 81 8.20 18.27 -16.51
C MET A 81 8.54 17.66 -15.14
N SER A 82 9.83 17.59 -14.79
CA SER A 82 10.29 17.03 -13.51
C SER A 82 9.86 17.92 -12.35
N GLY A 83 8.72 17.60 -11.74
CA GLY A 83 8.18 18.31 -10.57
C GLY A 83 6.91 19.12 -10.82
N LYS A 84 6.41 19.16 -12.06
CA LYS A 84 5.10 19.75 -12.35
C LYS A 84 4.00 18.73 -12.13
N TRP A 85 2.89 19.18 -11.54
CA TRP A 85 1.64 18.43 -11.54
C TRP A 85 1.20 18.25 -13.00
N ILE A 86 0.99 17.01 -13.42
CA ILE A 86 0.58 16.74 -14.79
C ILE A 86 -0.96 16.65 -14.79
N PRO A 87 -1.66 17.57 -15.49
CA PRO A 87 -3.11 17.66 -15.45
C PRO A 87 -3.79 16.39 -15.98
N ASN A 88 -5.11 16.31 -15.72
CA ASN A 88 -6.14 15.32 -16.13
C ASN A 88 -5.92 14.51 -17.44
N SER A 89 -5.07 14.98 -18.36
CA SER A 89 -4.62 14.28 -19.58
C SER A 89 -4.08 12.85 -19.41
N ILE A 90 -3.68 12.46 -18.20
CA ILE A 90 -3.27 11.08 -17.87
C ILE A 90 -4.34 10.25 -17.19
N SER A 91 -5.42 10.86 -16.67
CA SER A 91 -6.42 10.12 -15.87
C SER A 91 -7.02 8.95 -16.66
N ASP A 92 -7.35 9.19 -17.93
CA ASP A 92 -7.89 8.17 -18.84
C ASP A 92 -6.85 7.11 -19.25
N LYS A 93 -5.56 7.40 -19.08
CA LYS A 93 -4.45 6.49 -19.40
C LYS A 93 -4.00 5.66 -18.20
N ILE A 94 -4.41 6.01 -16.98
CA ILE A 94 -4.05 5.28 -15.77
C ILE A 94 -4.91 4.01 -15.69
N GLN A 95 -4.29 2.87 -15.92
CA GLN A 95 -4.92 1.56 -15.82
C GLN A 95 -4.25 0.75 -14.71
N ILE A 96 -4.90 0.72 -13.55
CA ILE A 96 -4.43 -0.06 -12.41
C ILE A 96 -4.84 -1.51 -12.62
N THR A 97 -3.86 -2.40 -12.76
CA THR A 97 -4.06 -3.85 -12.75
C THR A 97 -3.46 -4.45 -11.48
N LYS A 98 -3.89 -5.66 -11.12
CA LYS A 98 -3.34 -6.39 -9.95
C LYS A 98 -1.82 -6.48 -10.01
N PHE A 99 -1.26 -6.97 -11.11
CA PHE A 99 0.19 -7.19 -11.24
C PHE A 99 0.97 -5.87 -11.25
N TRP A 100 0.44 -4.84 -11.90
CA TRP A 100 1.04 -3.50 -11.86
C TRP A 100 1.08 -2.97 -10.42
N LEU A 101 -0.05 -3.05 -9.70
CA LEU A 101 -0.14 -2.52 -8.33
C LEU A 101 0.77 -3.28 -7.36
N VAL A 102 0.89 -4.61 -7.51
CA VAL A 102 1.85 -5.39 -6.72
C VAL A 102 3.28 -4.96 -6.99
N GLY A 103 3.66 -4.77 -8.27
CA GLY A 103 4.99 -4.25 -8.62
C GLY A 103 5.25 -2.86 -8.05
N PHE A 104 4.24 -1.98 -8.09
CA PHE A 104 4.32 -0.65 -7.48
C PHE A 104 4.47 -0.73 -5.95
N ILE A 105 3.71 -1.61 -5.30
CA ILE A 105 3.81 -1.87 -3.85
C ILE A 105 5.18 -2.41 -3.48
N ASP A 106 5.75 -3.29 -4.30
CA ASP A 106 7.08 -3.88 -4.11
C ASP A 106 8.21 -2.84 -4.23
N GLY A 107 7.99 -1.76 -4.98
CA GLY A 107 8.90 -0.62 -5.05
C GLY A 107 8.68 0.40 -3.92
N GLU A 108 7.45 0.85 -3.73
CA GLU A 108 7.14 2.11 -3.05
C GLU A 108 6.45 1.93 -1.68
N ALA A 109 5.80 0.80 -1.41
CA ALA A 109 4.99 0.66 -0.20
C ALA A 109 5.81 0.42 1.07
N THR A 110 5.20 0.74 2.21
CA THR A 110 5.70 0.41 3.54
C THR A 110 4.69 -0.45 4.30
N PHE A 111 5.12 -1.65 4.70
CA PHE A 111 4.43 -2.48 5.69
C PHE A 111 4.96 -2.14 7.08
N SER A 112 4.09 -1.63 7.95
CA SER A 112 4.48 -1.10 9.26
C SER A 112 3.38 -1.30 10.29
N THR A 113 3.59 -0.77 11.50
CA THR A 113 2.57 -0.71 12.53
C THR A 113 2.56 0.67 13.20
N ASN A 114 1.38 1.12 13.61
CA ASN A 114 1.24 2.23 14.56
C ASN A 114 0.97 1.63 15.94
N LYS A 115 1.96 1.68 16.84
CA LYS A 115 2.01 0.85 18.05
C LYS A 115 1.80 -0.63 17.68
N TYR A 116 0.62 -1.18 17.99
CA TYR A 116 0.22 -2.55 17.74
C TYR A 116 -0.84 -2.70 16.63
N ILE A 117 -1.14 -1.62 15.89
CA ILE A 117 -2.09 -1.64 14.78
C ILE A 117 -1.31 -1.79 13.46
N PRO A 118 -1.51 -2.87 12.70
CA PRO A 118 -0.92 -3.02 11.37
C PRO A 118 -1.34 -1.88 10.44
N ARG A 119 -0.38 -1.36 9.68
CA ARG A 119 -0.55 -0.24 8.76
C ARG A 119 0.17 -0.52 7.45
N PHE A 120 -0.54 -0.35 6.35
CA PHE A 120 0.01 -0.23 5.02
C PHE A 120 0.02 1.25 4.61
N LYS A 121 1.13 1.69 4.03
CA LYS A 121 1.30 3.07 3.55
C LYS A 121 1.96 3.07 2.17
N LEU A 122 1.36 3.79 1.23
CA LEU A 122 2.02 4.31 0.04
C LEU A 122 2.23 5.81 0.24
N GLU A 123 3.39 6.32 -0.17
CA GLU A 123 3.73 7.75 -0.08
C GLU A 123 4.56 8.17 -1.28
N ASN A 124 4.20 9.28 -1.91
CA ASN A 124 4.99 9.87 -2.99
C ASN A 124 4.79 11.39 -3.05
N ASN A 125 5.43 12.05 -3.99
CA ASN A 125 5.21 13.47 -4.26
C ASN A 125 3.75 13.75 -4.68
N ILE A 126 3.20 14.90 -4.27
CA ILE A 126 1.81 15.29 -4.54
C ILE A 126 1.43 15.25 -6.03
N LYS A 127 2.40 15.37 -6.95
CA LYS A 127 2.13 15.28 -8.39
C LYS A 127 1.50 13.95 -8.81
N GLU A 128 1.68 12.89 -8.00
CA GLU A 128 1.10 11.56 -8.22
C GLU A 128 -0.31 11.43 -7.59
N LEU A 129 -0.95 12.53 -7.17
CA LEU A 129 -2.27 12.50 -6.51
C LEU A 129 -3.31 11.71 -7.32
N GLU A 130 -3.37 11.93 -8.63
CA GLU A 130 -4.33 11.25 -9.50
C GLU A 130 -4.08 9.73 -9.54
N LEU A 131 -2.81 9.31 -9.60
CA LEU A 131 -2.45 7.90 -9.50
C LEU A 131 -2.92 7.30 -8.17
N TYR A 132 -2.76 8.03 -7.06
CA TYR A 132 -3.18 7.56 -5.73
C TYR A 132 -4.71 7.47 -5.61
N ASN A 133 -5.46 8.37 -6.25
CA ASN A 133 -6.91 8.26 -6.36
C ASN A 133 -7.33 7.02 -7.15
N LYS A 134 -6.69 6.75 -8.30
CA LYS A 134 -6.95 5.55 -9.10
C LYS A 134 -6.59 4.25 -8.37
N ILE A 135 -5.52 4.25 -7.58
CA ILE A 135 -5.17 3.11 -6.72
C ILE A 135 -6.25 2.91 -5.64
N ARG A 136 -6.70 3.99 -4.98
CA ARG A 136 -7.79 3.93 -3.99
C ARG A 136 -9.08 3.37 -4.61
N GLU A 137 -9.43 3.83 -5.81
CA GLU A 137 -10.58 3.33 -6.58
C GLU A 137 -10.44 1.84 -6.88
N PHE A 138 -9.28 1.40 -7.40
CA PHE A 138 -9.00 -0.01 -7.66
C PHE A 138 -9.09 -0.88 -6.40
N LEU A 139 -8.58 -0.38 -5.26
CA LEU A 139 -8.67 -1.08 -3.98
C LEU A 139 -10.07 -1.05 -3.36
N ASN A 140 -10.95 -0.17 -3.85
CA ASN A 140 -12.25 0.17 -3.25
C ASN A 140 -12.15 0.52 -1.74
N THR A 141 -11.00 1.03 -1.31
CA THR A 141 -10.72 1.32 0.10
C THR A 141 -9.51 2.22 0.31
N GLY A 142 -9.29 2.65 1.55
CA GLY A 142 -8.14 3.45 1.98
C GLY A 142 -8.42 4.95 1.98
N LYS A 143 -7.60 5.68 2.72
CA LYS A 143 -7.68 7.14 2.81
C LYS A 143 -6.52 7.76 2.06
N VAL A 144 -6.83 8.61 1.08
CA VAL A 144 -5.84 9.49 0.44
C VAL A 144 -5.75 10.76 1.28
N LEU A 145 -4.54 11.04 1.76
CA LEU A 145 -4.16 12.19 2.54
C LEU A 145 -3.14 12.99 1.75
N TYR A 146 -3.15 14.30 1.93
CA TYR A 146 -2.13 15.19 1.38
C TYR A 146 -1.52 15.99 2.52
N THR A 147 -0.20 16.06 2.52
CA THR A 147 0.55 16.87 3.47
C THR A 147 0.90 18.17 2.77
N LEU A 148 0.20 19.24 3.16
CA LEU A 148 0.44 20.61 2.73
C LEU A 148 0.80 21.40 4.00
N SER A 149 2.04 21.35 4.48
CA SER A 149 2.46 22.37 5.44
C SER A 149 2.80 23.66 4.69
N ARG A 150 2.52 24.82 5.29
CA ARG A 150 2.88 26.14 4.73
C ARG A 150 4.39 26.32 4.52
N GLU A 151 5.20 25.42 5.08
CA GLU A 151 6.67 25.42 5.01
C GLU A 151 7.23 24.28 4.14
N ASP A 152 6.39 23.33 3.69
CA ASP A 152 6.84 22.16 2.95
C ASP A 152 7.12 22.51 1.47
N LYS A 153 8.41 22.60 1.14
CA LYS A 153 8.88 22.72 -0.25
C LYS A 153 8.56 21.48 -1.11
N ASN A 154 8.17 20.36 -0.50
CA ASN A 154 7.92 19.07 -1.15
C ASN A 154 6.64 18.39 -0.64
N PRO A 155 5.46 18.87 -1.01
CA PRO A 155 4.19 18.25 -0.61
C PRO A 155 4.10 16.79 -1.07
N THR A 156 3.48 15.95 -0.22
CA THR A 156 3.32 14.51 -0.46
C THR A 156 1.87 14.09 -0.50
N VAL A 157 1.60 13.05 -1.27
CA VAL A 157 0.36 12.28 -1.22
C VAL A 157 0.62 10.96 -0.51
N VAL A 158 -0.30 10.57 0.37
CA VAL A 158 -0.23 9.35 1.16
C VAL A 158 -1.53 8.57 1.00
N LEU A 159 -1.43 7.30 0.62
CA LEU A 159 -2.55 6.35 0.72
C LEU A 159 -2.27 5.43 1.90
N GLU A 160 -3.18 5.45 2.89
CA GLU A 160 -3.04 4.66 4.11
C GLU A 160 -4.23 3.71 4.30
N LEU A 161 -3.91 2.46 4.64
CA LEU A 161 -4.85 1.46 5.12
C LEU A 161 -4.39 0.98 6.51
N ASN A 162 -5.27 1.05 7.49
CA ASN A 162 -5.00 0.60 8.88
C ASN A 162 -6.20 -0.12 9.52
N LYS A 163 -7.34 -0.21 8.82
CA LYS A 163 -8.49 -0.99 9.27
C LYS A 163 -8.28 -2.44 8.89
N ILE A 164 -8.45 -3.33 9.86
CA ILE A 164 -8.11 -4.74 9.67
C ILE A 164 -8.91 -5.42 8.55
N GLN A 165 -10.19 -5.04 8.39
CA GLN A 165 -11.04 -5.57 7.34
C GLN A 165 -10.57 -5.13 5.95
N GLU A 166 -10.19 -3.87 5.79
CA GLU A 166 -9.63 -3.35 4.54
C GLU A 166 -8.30 -4.03 4.19
N LEU A 167 -7.47 -4.31 5.20
CA LEU A 167 -6.21 -5.03 5.00
C LEU A 167 -6.45 -6.49 4.56
N LYS A 168 -7.34 -7.22 5.25
CA LYS A 168 -7.59 -8.64 4.99
C LYS A 168 -8.47 -8.88 3.75
N GLY A 169 -9.47 -8.06 3.53
CA GLY A 169 -10.44 -8.20 2.44
C GLY A 169 -9.95 -7.65 1.11
N ASN A 170 -9.17 -6.56 1.12
CA ASN A 170 -8.85 -5.83 -0.12
C ASN A 170 -7.36 -5.90 -0.44
N LEU A 171 -6.49 -5.56 0.52
CA LEU A 171 -5.06 -5.41 0.25
C LEU A 171 -4.30 -6.76 0.16
N ILE A 172 -4.42 -7.60 1.19
CA ILE A 172 -3.65 -8.85 1.31
C ILE A 172 -3.93 -9.80 0.14
N PRO A 173 -5.18 -10.03 -0.32
CA PRO A 173 -5.46 -10.94 -1.42
C PRO A 173 -4.75 -10.55 -2.74
N LEU A 174 -4.48 -9.26 -2.95
CA LEU A 174 -3.77 -8.79 -4.14
C LEU A 174 -2.31 -9.26 -4.17
N MET A 175 -1.71 -9.50 -3.01
CA MET A 175 -0.32 -9.97 -2.90
C MET A 175 -0.15 -11.44 -3.26
N TYR A 176 -1.24 -12.19 -3.49
CA TYR A 176 -1.23 -13.61 -3.83
C TYR A 176 -1.67 -13.85 -5.27
N HIS A 177 -1.07 -14.82 -5.95
CA HIS A 177 -1.55 -15.39 -7.20
C HIS A 177 -1.26 -16.90 -7.16
N ASP A 178 -2.27 -17.71 -7.45
CA ASP A 178 -2.19 -19.18 -7.43
C ASP A 178 -1.59 -19.71 -6.12
N GLY A 179 -2.08 -19.18 -4.99
CA GLY A 179 -1.63 -19.54 -3.64
C GLY A 179 -0.27 -18.98 -3.22
N ASN A 180 0.44 -18.27 -4.11
CA ASN A 180 1.81 -17.81 -3.85
C ASN A 180 1.91 -16.29 -3.73
N VAL A 181 2.73 -15.81 -2.79
CA VAL A 181 3.05 -14.38 -2.69
C VAL A 181 3.84 -13.92 -3.92
N ILE A 182 3.39 -12.86 -4.58
CA ILE A 182 3.96 -12.37 -5.85
C ILE A 182 4.89 -11.17 -5.74
N LEU A 183 5.14 -10.66 -4.53
CA LEU A 183 6.22 -9.68 -4.27
C LEU A 183 7.59 -10.31 -4.60
N LYS A 184 8.43 -9.61 -5.35
CA LYS A 184 9.71 -10.10 -5.89
C LYS A 184 10.93 -9.57 -5.15
N THR A 185 10.86 -8.39 -4.54
CA THR A 185 11.99 -7.81 -3.79
C THR A 185 12.08 -8.37 -2.37
N LEU A 186 13.08 -7.92 -1.60
CA LEU A 186 13.18 -8.22 -0.16
C LEU A 186 11.96 -7.78 0.65
N LYS A 187 11.10 -6.91 0.10
CA LYS A 187 9.83 -6.53 0.72
C LYS A 187 8.89 -7.72 0.93
N HIS A 188 9.03 -8.81 0.16
CA HIS A 188 8.28 -10.04 0.44
C HIS A 188 8.53 -10.56 1.86
N LYS A 189 9.77 -10.48 2.37
CA LYS A 189 10.10 -10.93 3.73
C LYS A 189 9.42 -10.06 4.78
N ASP A 190 9.44 -8.75 4.56
CA ASP A 190 8.78 -7.79 5.45
C ASP A 190 7.26 -7.99 5.42
N PHE A 191 6.68 -8.27 4.26
CA PHE A 191 5.26 -8.61 4.11
C PHE A 191 4.88 -9.88 4.88
N LEU A 192 5.64 -10.96 4.78
CA LEU A 192 5.35 -12.21 5.51
C LEU A 192 5.38 -12.03 7.03
N LEU A 193 6.35 -11.27 7.55
CA LEU A 193 6.39 -10.92 8.98
C LEU A 193 5.23 -10.01 9.37
N TRP A 194 4.89 -9.05 8.51
CA TRP A 194 3.75 -8.18 8.71
C TRP A 194 2.42 -8.95 8.73
N LEU A 195 2.26 -10.02 7.94
CA LEU A 195 1.09 -10.90 8.01
C LEU A 195 0.93 -11.57 9.39
N LYS A 196 2.04 -11.96 10.04
CA LYS A 196 1.99 -12.45 11.43
C LYS A 196 1.46 -11.38 12.38
N LEU A 197 1.90 -10.12 12.22
CA LEU A 197 1.39 -8.99 13.00
C LEU A 197 -0.09 -8.71 12.73
N VAL A 198 -0.53 -8.85 11.48
CA VAL A 198 -1.94 -8.76 11.09
C VAL A 198 -2.78 -9.82 11.79
N ASP A 199 -2.31 -11.07 11.84
CA ASP A 199 -3.03 -12.16 12.50
C ASP A 199 -3.09 -11.98 14.03
N ILE A 200 -1.96 -11.63 14.67
CA ILE A 200 -1.91 -11.30 16.11
C ILE A 200 -2.86 -10.14 16.44
N TYR A 201 -2.91 -9.11 15.59
CA TYR A 201 -3.82 -7.99 15.77
C TYR A 201 -5.28 -8.43 15.58
N TYR A 202 -5.56 -9.18 14.52
CA TYR A 202 -6.90 -9.64 14.16
C TYR A 202 -7.50 -10.53 15.26
N LYS A 203 -6.73 -11.45 15.83
CA LYS A 203 -7.12 -12.32 16.95
C LYS A 203 -7.12 -11.60 18.31
N GLY A 204 -6.62 -10.37 18.38
CA GLY A 204 -6.66 -9.58 19.62
C GLY A 204 -5.54 -9.89 20.61
N TYR A 205 -4.61 -10.80 20.30
CA TYR A 205 -3.46 -11.12 21.16
C TYR A 205 -2.58 -9.91 21.47
N HIS A 206 -2.57 -8.88 20.61
CA HIS A 206 -1.91 -7.61 20.89
C HIS A 206 -2.42 -6.87 22.15
N THR A 207 -3.52 -7.32 22.76
CA THR A 207 -4.05 -6.74 24.00
C THR A 207 -3.42 -7.32 25.26
N ILE A 208 -2.89 -8.55 25.19
CA ILE A 208 -2.23 -9.26 26.30
C ILE A 208 -0.69 -9.10 26.25
N LEU A 209 -0.01 -9.41 27.36
CA LEU A 209 1.43 -9.14 27.51
C LEU A 209 2.28 -10.02 26.57
N GLU A 210 1.95 -11.30 26.49
CA GLU A 210 2.64 -12.30 25.67
C GLU A 210 2.55 -11.94 24.19
N GLY A 211 1.35 -11.58 23.74
CA GLY A 211 1.11 -11.15 22.36
C GLY A 211 1.84 -9.85 22.04
N LYS A 212 1.87 -8.86 22.95
CA LYS A 212 2.67 -7.63 22.76
C LYS A 212 4.17 -7.91 22.67
N PHE A 213 4.68 -8.79 23.53
CA PHE A 213 6.09 -9.19 23.51
C PHE A 213 6.46 -9.82 22.15
N ILE A 214 5.66 -10.76 21.66
CA ILE A 214 5.86 -11.40 20.35
C ILE A 214 5.75 -10.37 19.22
N PHE A 215 4.75 -9.47 19.29
CA PHE A 215 4.54 -8.41 18.30
C PHE A 215 5.75 -7.49 18.19
N ASP A 216 6.31 -7.06 19.32
CA ASP A 216 7.49 -6.21 19.35
C ASP A 216 8.75 -6.96 18.90
N ALA A 217 8.89 -8.26 19.22
CA ALA A 217 9.98 -9.09 18.72
C ALA A 217 9.96 -9.19 17.19
N ILE A 218 8.80 -9.45 16.57
CA ILE A 218 8.65 -9.51 15.10
C ILE A 218 9.05 -8.18 14.44
N LYS A 219 8.69 -7.04 15.04
CA LYS A 219 9.06 -5.70 14.52
C LYS A 219 10.57 -5.49 14.41
N LEU A 220 11.38 -6.21 15.19
CA LEU A 220 12.85 -6.15 15.13
C LEU A 220 13.44 -6.95 13.97
N HIS A 221 12.62 -7.71 13.25
CA HIS A 221 13.03 -8.47 12.07
C HIS A 221 12.50 -7.89 10.76
N MET A 222 11.87 -6.71 10.82
CA MET A 222 11.25 -6.05 9.67
C MET A 222 11.98 -4.76 9.26
N ASN A 223 11.85 -4.40 7.99
CA ASN A 223 12.28 -3.13 7.41
C ASN A 223 13.74 -2.82 7.75
N LYS A 224 14.02 -1.62 8.31
CA LYS A 224 15.38 -1.20 8.66
C LYS A 224 16.06 -2.13 9.67
N TYR A 225 15.32 -2.79 10.56
CA TYR A 225 15.93 -3.67 11.55
C TYR A 225 16.40 -5.00 10.95
N ARG A 226 15.79 -5.44 9.84
CA ARG A 226 16.22 -6.65 9.12
C ARG A 226 17.57 -6.51 8.43
N LEU A 227 17.88 -5.29 7.99
CA LEU A 227 19.05 -4.99 7.14
C LEU A 227 20.10 -4.16 7.85
N THR A 228 19.86 -3.74 9.10
CA THR A 228 20.79 -2.87 9.82
C THR A 228 22.05 -3.64 10.23
N THR A 229 23.21 -3.06 9.92
CA THR A 229 24.49 -3.42 10.53
C THR A 229 24.83 -2.54 11.74
N ASN A 230 24.01 -1.52 12.01
CA ASN A 230 24.18 -0.61 13.14
C ASN A 230 23.66 -1.25 14.43
N SER A 231 24.58 -1.76 15.26
CA SER A 231 24.30 -2.35 16.56
C SER A 231 23.62 -1.40 17.54
N ASN A 232 23.81 -0.08 17.41
CA ASN A 232 23.16 0.91 18.27
C ASN A 232 21.64 0.91 18.14
N LEU A 233 21.09 0.53 16.97
CA LEU A 233 19.63 0.42 16.78
C LEU A 233 19.00 -0.71 17.61
N LEU A 234 19.83 -1.62 18.15
CA LEU A 234 19.42 -2.82 18.89
C LEU A 234 19.92 -2.83 20.35
N LYS A 235 20.74 -1.85 20.76
CA LYS A 235 21.49 -1.86 22.05
C LYS A 235 20.62 -2.09 23.29
N ASN A 236 19.36 -1.66 23.28
CA ASN A 236 18.41 -1.82 24.39
C ASN A 236 17.21 -2.71 24.04
N LYS A 237 17.36 -3.58 23.03
CA LYS A 237 16.27 -4.41 22.53
C LYS A 237 16.63 -5.88 22.69
N LYS A 238 15.71 -6.66 23.25
CA LYS A 238 15.84 -8.11 23.31
C LYS A 238 15.57 -8.70 21.93
N LEU A 239 16.62 -8.93 21.15
CA LEU A 239 16.53 -9.61 19.86
C LEU A 239 16.52 -11.13 20.10
N ILE A 240 15.42 -11.78 19.72
CA ILE A 240 15.28 -13.24 19.74
C ILE A 240 15.25 -13.79 18.32
N SER A 241 15.60 -15.06 18.13
CA SER A 241 15.65 -15.68 16.80
C SER A 241 14.26 -15.84 16.18
N MET A 242 14.18 -15.96 14.86
CA MET A 242 12.91 -16.25 14.18
C MET A 242 12.31 -17.60 14.60
N VAL A 243 13.15 -18.60 14.87
CA VAL A 243 12.69 -19.91 15.38
C VAL A 243 12.05 -19.77 16.76
N GLU A 244 12.65 -18.98 17.64
CA GLU A 244 12.08 -18.70 18.95
C GLU A 244 10.75 -17.94 18.84
N ILE A 245 10.67 -16.94 17.97
CA ILE A 245 9.41 -16.23 17.67
C ILE A 245 8.33 -17.20 17.21
N ASP A 246 8.64 -18.11 16.29
CA ASP A 246 7.68 -19.07 15.76
C ASP A 246 7.19 -20.07 16.82
N ASN A 247 8.08 -20.50 17.71
CA ASN A 247 7.72 -21.31 18.87
C ASN A 247 6.80 -20.54 19.84
N LEU A 248 7.07 -19.26 20.08
CA LEU A 248 6.23 -18.42 20.94
C LEU A 248 4.86 -18.15 20.32
N ILE A 249 4.77 -17.93 19.00
CA ILE A 249 3.49 -17.80 18.29
C ILE A 249 2.70 -19.12 18.40
N SER A 250 3.36 -20.26 18.20
CA SER A 250 2.71 -21.56 18.31
C SER A 250 2.11 -21.78 19.70
N LYS A 251 2.87 -21.46 20.76
CA LYS A 251 2.38 -21.49 22.14
C LYS A 251 1.24 -20.49 22.38
N LEU A 252 1.34 -19.27 21.85
CA LEU A 252 0.29 -18.25 21.94
C LEU A 252 -1.02 -18.75 21.33
N TYR A 253 -0.96 -19.50 20.23
CA TYR A 253 -2.16 -19.99 19.53
C TYR A 253 -2.78 -21.24 20.16
N LEU A 254 -2.12 -21.84 21.17
CA LEU A 254 -2.76 -22.81 22.05
C LEU A 254 -3.67 -22.15 23.08
N THR A 255 -3.52 -20.85 23.32
CA THR A 255 -4.41 -20.10 24.21
C THR A 255 -5.57 -19.49 23.43
N ASP A 256 -6.68 -19.31 24.14
CA ASP A 256 -7.86 -18.68 23.59
C ASP A 256 -7.58 -17.25 23.11
N SER A 257 -7.83 -17.01 21.81
CA SER A 257 -7.73 -15.70 21.16
C SER A 257 -8.59 -14.65 21.89
N PRO A 258 -8.06 -13.50 22.35
CA PRO A 258 -8.86 -12.49 23.07
C PRO A 258 -10.11 -12.00 22.33
N TYR A 259 -10.13 -12.12 21.00
CA TYR A 259 -11.32 -11.87 20.19
C TYR A 259 -11.95 -13.16 19.65
N GLU A 260 -13.27 -13.15 19.55
CA GLU A 260 -14.07 -14.09 18.78
C GLU A 260 -14.50 -13.45 17.47
N ILE A 261 -14.53 -14.24 16.40
CA ILE A 261 -14.91 -13.78 15.06
C ILE A 261 -16.26 -14.39 14.75
N ARG A 262 -17.28 -13.56 14.55
CA ARG A 262 -18.65 -13.95 14.19
C ARG A 262 -19.08 -13.10 13.00
N ASP A 263 -19.50 -13.73 11.90
CA ASP A 263 -19.92 -13.03 10.67
C ASP A 263 -18.93 -11.95 10.21
N ASN A 264 -17.63 -12.32 10.12
CA ASN A 264 -16.50 -11.43 9.81
C ASN A 264 -16.26 -10.27 10.80
N ASN A 265 -17.05 -10.13 11.86
CA ASN A 265 -16.92 -9.10 12.87
C ASN A 265 -16.17 -9.63 14.10
N ARG A 266 -15.39 -8.75 14.75
CA ARG A 266 -14.62 -9.10 15.96
C ARG A 266 -15.37 -8.69 17.22
N TYR A 267 -15.51 -9.63 18.15
CA TYR A 267 -16.12 -9.44 19.45
C TYR A 267 -15.08 -9.72 20.53
N TYR A 268 -15.17 -9.04 21.68
CA TYR A 268 -14.39 -9.46 22.85
C TYR A 268 -14.89 -10.85 23.28
N ARG A 269 -13.95 -11.79 23.45
CA ARG A 269 -14.27 -13.17 23.84
C ARG A 269 -15.18 -13.22 25.06
N ASN A 270 -16.13 -14.16 25.06
CA ASN A 270 -17.13 -14.35 26.10
C ASN A 270 -18.04 -13.12 26.32
N THR A 271 -18.17 -12.25 25.32
CA THR A 271 -19.09 -11.11 25.37
C THR A 271 -19.79 -10.91 24.03
N ASN A 272 -20.89 -10.16 24.04
CA ASN A 272 -21.51 -9.63 22.83
C ASN A 272 -21.01 -8.22 22.48
N LYS A 273 -19.91 -7.77 23.10
CA LYS A 273 -19.34 -6.45 22.84
C LYS A 273 -18.49 -6.50 21.58
N LEU A 274 -18.91 -5.75 20.57
CA LEU A 274 -18.13 -5.54 19.35
C LEU A 274 -16.82 -4.80 19.67
N VAL A 275 -15.71 -5.28 19.11
CA VAL A 275 -14.45 -4.54 19.11
C VAL A 275 -14.67 -3.28 18.30
N SER A 276 -14.42 -2.12 18.90
CA SER A 276 -14.65 -0.83 18.25
C SER A 276 -13.72 -0.69 17.04
N GLU A 277 -14.23 -1.02 15.87
CA GLU A 277 -13.65 -0.67 14.58
C GLU A 277 -14.33 0.62 14.10
N SER A 278 -13.67 1.40 13.24
CA SER A 278 -14.40 2.35 12.41
C SER A 278 -15.18 1.54 11.37
N THR A 279 -16.25 0.88 11.84
CA THR A 279 -17.10 0.01 11.04
C THR A 279 -18.00 0.89 10.19
N LYS A 280 -18.14 0.54 8.91
CA LYS A 280 -19.15 1.18 8.08
C LYS A 280 -20.52 0.76 8.60
N ILE A 281 -21.43 1.73 8.70
CA ILE A 281 -22.78 1.49 9.22
C ILE A 281 -23.75 2.01 8.20
N ILE A 282 -24.72 1.19 7.89
CA ILE A 282 -25.88 1.60 7.11
C ILE A 282 -26.94 2.02 8.12
N ALA A 283 -27.33 3.29 8.11
CA ALA A 283 -28.54 3.72 8.79
C ALA A 283 -29.69 3.72 7.77
N ILE A 284 -30.75 2.98 8.08
CA ILE A 284 -31.93 2.83 7.24
C ILE A 284 -33.08 3.54 7.93
N LYS A 285 -33.71 4.50 7.26
CA LYS A 285 -34.94 5.16 7.71
C LYS A 285 -35.90 5.23 6.54
N ASN A 286 -37.14 4.78 6.71
CA ASN A 286 -38.19 4.82 5.68
C ASN A 286 -37.73 4.25 4.32
N ASN A 287 -37.08 3.08 4.33
CA ASN A 287 -36.49 2.42 3.14
C ASN A 287 -35.37 3.21 2.42
N GLN A 288 -34.91 4.33 2.98
CA GLN A 288 -33.72 5.03 2.51
C GLN A 288 -32.53 4.66 3.38
N SER A 289 -31.46 4.18 2.75
CA SER A 289 -30.22 3.79 3.43
C SER A 289 -29.12 4.81 3.19
N LYS A 290 -28.44 5.26 4.26
CA LYS A 290 -27.22 6.06 4.17
C LYS A 290 -26.06 5.31 4.83
N VAL A 291 -24.93 5.24 4.13
CA VAL A 291 -23.72 4.56 4.61
C VAL A 291 -22.80 5.58 5.28
N TYR A 292 -22.34 5.28 6.48
CA TYR A 292 -21.39 6.05 7.27
C TYR A 292 -20.09 5.27 7.44
N ASN A 293 -18.97 5.95 7.64
CA ASN A 293 -17.66 5.29 7.84
C ASN A 293 -17.36 4.95 9.31
N SER A 294 -18.21 5.38 10.25
CA SER A 294 -18.10 5.03 11.67
C SER A 294 -19.39 5.29 12.45
N ILE A 295 -19.52 4.66 13.63
CA ILE A 295 -20.59 4.94 14.61
C ILE A 295 -20.57 6.42 15.00
N SER A 296 -19.40 7.02 15.15
CA SER A 296 -19.26 8.43 15.55
C SER A 296 -19.76 9.39 14.47
N GLU A 297 -19.46 9.11 13.21
CA GLU A 297 -19.95 9.89 12.07
C GLU A 297 -21.46 9.78 11.93
N CYS A 298 -21.98 8.55 11.98
CA CYS A 298 -23.41 8.26 11.96
C CYS A 298 -24.13 9.00 13.11
N ALA A 299 -23.64 8.84 14.34
CA ALA A 299 -24.16 9.51 15.53
C ALA A 299 -24.24 11.03 15.40
N LYS A 300 -23.20 11.63 14.82
CA LYS A 300 -23.11 13.08 14.63
C LYS A 300 -24.10 13.56 13.55
N ASP A 301 -24.22 12.84 12.44
CA ASP A 301 -25.07 13.22 11.31
C ASP A 301 -26.57 13.11 11.65
N ILE A 302 -26.98 12.02 12.30
CA ILE A 302 -28.41 11.78 12.63
C ILE A 302 -28.79 12.22 14.04
N ASN A 303 -27.86 12.85 14.77
CA ASN A 303 -28.02 13.32 16.15
C ASN A 303 -28.56 12.23 17.11
N ILE A 304 -27.99 11.03 17.03
CA ILE A 304 -28.28 9.90 17.93
C ILE A 304 -27.01 9.52 18.68
N SER A 305 -27.10 9.32 19.99
CA SER A 305 -25.94 8.89 20.78
C SER A 305 -25.37 7.56 20.28
N ARG A 306 -24.04 7.46 20.24
CA ARG A 306 -23.30 6.23 19.89
C ARG A 306 -23.75 5.01 20.70
N LYS A 307 -24.25 5.21 21.93
CA LYS A 307 -24.79 4.15 22.78
C LYS A 307 -25.98 3.44 22.10
N TYR A 308 -26.96 4.21 21.63
CA TYR A 308 -28.18 3.66 21.02
C TYR A 308 -27.89 2.98 19.68
N ILE A 309 -27.01 3.56 18.86
CA ILE A 309 -26.60 2.92 17.59
C ILE A 309 -25.96 1.55 17.87
N LYS A 310 -25.09 1.44 18.89
CA LYS A 310 -24.50 0.15 19.29
C LYS A 310 -25.54 -0.84 19.79
N GLU A 311 -26.50 -0.40 20.60
CA GLU A 311 -27.58 -1.26 21.09
C GLU A 311 -28.45 -1.78 19.93
N CYS A 312 -28.77 -0.93 18.95
CA CYS A 312 -29.48 -1.35 17.74
C CYS A 312 -28.69 -2.36 16.92
N LEU A 313 -27.38 -2.14 16.72
CA LEU A 313 -26.52 -3.07 15.99
C LEU A 313 -26.40 -4.45 16.67
N ILE A 314 -26.47 -4.50 17.99
CA ILE A 314 -26.41 -5.75 18.75
C ILE A 314 -27.79 -6.45 18.80
N SER A 315 -28.86 -5.68 19.00
CA SER A 315 -30.20 -6.23 19.24
C SER A 315 -31.05 -6.40 17.99
N GLY A 316 -30.66 -5.81 16.86
CA GLY A 316 -31.46 -5.71 15.64
C GLY A 316 -32.67 -4.77 15.76
N LYS A 317 -32.88 -4.13 16.90
CA LYS A 317 -34.03 -3.23 17.14
C LYS A 317 -33.81 -1.86 16.50
N SER A 318 -34.89 -1.25 16.06
CA SER A 318 -34.90 0.12 15.57
C SER A 318 -34.91 1.14 16.71
N TYR A 319 -34.36 2.34 16.46
CA TYR A 319 -34.41 3.48 17.38
C TYR A 319 -34.69 4.76 16.61
N LYS A 320 -35.75 5.49 16.99
CA LYS A 320 -36.23 6.70 16.27
C LYS A 320 -36.39 6.47 14.76
N ASP A 321 -37.05 5.37 14.39
CA ASP A 321 -37.29 4.93 13.01
C ASP A 321 -36.03 4.57 12.20
N TYR A 322 -34.85 4.55 12.85
CA TYR A 322 -33.63 4.06 12.24
C TYR A 322 -33.42 2.59 12.57
N THR A 323 -33.13 1.80 11.54
CA THR A 323 -32.50 0.49 11.68
C THR A 323 -31.03 0.64 11.30
N PHE A 324 -30.15 0.05 12.09
CA PHE A 324 -28.71 0.12 11.85
C PHE A 324 -28.19 -1.27 11.49
N VAL A 325 -27.38 -1.32 10.44
CA VAL A 325 -26.74 -2.55 9.98
C VAL A 325 -25.26 -2.29 9.76
N LEU A 326 -24.42 -3.28 10.06
CA LEU A 326 -23.02 -3.23 9.67
C LEU A 326 -22.94 -3.48 8.16
N ASN A 327 -22.13 -2.67 7.47
CA ASN A 327 -21.81 -2.87 6.06
C ASN A 327 -20.52 -3.68 5.92
#